data_AF-A0A0N8T903-F1
#
_entry.id   AF-A0A0N8T903-F1
#
_cell.length_a   1.000
_cell.length_b   1.000
_cell.length_c   1.000
_cell.angle_alpha   90.00
_cell.angle_beta   90.00
_cell.angle_gamma   90.00
#
_symmetry.space_group_name_H-M   'P 1'
#
loop_
_entity.id
_entity.type
_entity.pdbx_description
1 polymer ?
#
loop_
_entity_poly.entity_id
_entity_poly.type
_entity_poly.pdbx_seq_one_letter_code
_entity_poly.pdbx_strand_id
1 'polypeptide(L)'
;MDSDNRLYKLAVTPTGRRLWTYMAAILEVTEMSQGKSFPLKRFMVNFQTHLDGGRIESGPDGYRLTRIGHEYFQGRYHAESPQRVERAAVQQMIISIRSGVGEGEWIALP
;
A
#
# COMPACT_ATOMS: atom_id res chain seq x y z
N MET A 1 2.97 -11.38 -24.28
CA MET A 1 2.12 -10.33 -23.69
C MET A 1 3.01 -9.60 -22.72
N ASP A 2 3.46 -8.40 -23.07
CA ASP A 2 4.02 -7.48 -22.09
C ASP A 2 2.90 -7.17 -21.11
N SER A 3 2.90 -7.85 -19.96
CA SER A 3 2.13 -7.40 -18.81
C SER A 3 2.77 -6.08 -18.43
N ASP A 4 2.26 -5.00 -19.04
CA ASP A 4 2.66 -3.63 -18.76
C ASP A 4 2.63 -3.50 -17.23
N ASN A 5 3.81 -3.39 -16.61
CA ASN A 5 3.98 -3.46 -15.14
C ASN A 5 3.52 -2.13 -14.49
N ARG A 6 2.51 -1.52 -15.11
CA ARG A 6 2.00 -0.20 -14.88
C ARG A 6 1.06 -0.26 -13.70
N LEU A 7 1.40 0.51 -12.68
CA LEU A 7 0.58 0.67 -11.50
C LEU A 7 -0.15 2.00 -11.57
N TYR A 8 -1.28 2.08 -10.90
CA TYR A 8 -2.13 3.25 -10.82
C TYR A 8 -2.36 3.61 -9.36
N LYS A 9 -2.41 4.90 -9.06
CA LYS A 9 -2.79 5.40 -7.74
C LYS A 9 -4.11 6.14 -7.80
N LEU A 10 -4.76 6.28 -6.65
CA LEU A 10 -5.87 7.21 -6.52
C LEU A 10 -5.33 8.65 -6.63
N ALA A 11 -6.02 9.49 -7.40
CA ALA A 11 -5.71 10.92 -7.52
C ALA A 11 -5.74 11.62 -6.15
N VAL A 12 -6.67 11.21 -5.30
CA VAL A 12 -6.82 11.67 -3.92
C VAL A 12 -6.57 10.50 -2.97
N THR A 13 -5.68 10.70 -2.00
CA THR A 13 -5.43 9.68 -0.97
C THR A 13 -6.70 9.47 -0.15
N PRO A 14 -7.23 8.23 -0.06
CA PRO A 14 -8.45 7.96 0.68
C PRO A 14 -8.26 8.15 2.19
N THR A 15 -9.36 8.11 2.95
CA THR A 15 -9.37 8.24 4.42
C THR A 15 -10.01 7.01 5.08
N GLY A 16 -9.88 6.90 6.40
CA GLY A 16 -10.52 5.85 7.21
C GLY A 16 -10.16 4.43 6.76
N ARG A 17 -11.15 3.53 6.76
CA ARG A 17 -10.94 2.11 6.37
C ARG A 17 -10.40 1.96 4.95
N ARG A 18 -10.85 2.81 4.01
CA ARG A 18 -10.38 2.77 2.62
C ARG A 18 -8.88 3.10 2.52
N LEU A 19 -8.36 4.00 3.36
CA LEU A 19 -6.93 4.25 3.47
C LEU A 19 -6.16 3.01 3.94
N TRP A 20 -6.68 2.31 4.95
CA TRP A 20 -6.01 1.11 5.47
C TRP A 20 -5.97 0.00 4.43
N THR A 21 -7.08 -0.22 3.71
CA THR A 21 -7.16 -1.17 2.59
C THR A 21 -6.22 -0.76 1.45
N TYR A 22 -6.19 0.53 1.12
CA TYR A 22 -5.32 1.07 0.07
C TYR A 22 -3.84 0.87 0.40
N MET A 23 -3.43 1.18 1.64
CA MET A 23 -2.06 0.94 2.10
C MET A 23 -1.70 -0.55 2.07
N ALA A 24 -2.58 -1.43 2.54
CA ALA A 24 -2.35 -2.88 2.49
C ALA A 24 -2.15 -3.37 1.03
N ALA A 25 -2.96 -2.88 0.10
CA ALA A 25 -2.85 -3.22 -1.31
C ALA A 25 -1.54 -2.70 -1.95
N ILE A 26 -1.13 -1.46 -1.61
CA ILE A 26 0.16 -0.90 -2.06
C ILE A 26 1.32 -1.76 -1.57
N LEU A 27 1.34 -2.14 -0.29
CA LEU A 27 2.43 -2.94 0.27
C LEU A 27 2.56 -4.30 -0.44
N GLU A 28 1.46 -4.89 -0.86
CA GLU A 28 1.46 -6.18 -1.57
C GLU A 28 1.85 -6.06 -3.04
N VAL A 29 1.28 -5.08 -3.76
CA VAL A 29 1.57 -4.91 -5.19
C VAL A 29 2.99 -4.44 -5.45
N THR A 30 3.60 -3.75 -4.49
CA THR A 30 5.00 -3.31 -4.51
C THR A 30 5.95 -4.33 -3.87
N GLU A 31 5.41 -5.45 -3.36
CA GLU A 31 6.16 -6.50 -2.67
C GLU A 31 6.94 -6.01 -1.42
N MET A 32 6.62 -4.82 -0.91
CA MET A 32 7.15 -4.32 0.36
C MET A 32 6.73 -5.24 1.53
N SER A 33 5.58 -5.89 1.43
CA SER A 33 5.14 -6.94 2.36
C SER A 33 5.93 -8.24 2.26
N GLN A 34 6.95 -8.30 1.39
CA GLN A 34 7.90 -9.40 1.25
C GLN A 34 9.35 -8.91 1.47
N GLY A 35 9.52 -7.69 1.98
CA GLY A 35 10.82 -7.08 2.27
C GLY A 35 11.45 -6.31 1.11
N LYS A 36 10.79 -6.18 -0.05
CA LYS A 36 11.33 -5.34 -1.14
C LYS A 36 11.26 -3.85 -0.80
N SER A 37 12.16 -3.08 -1.42
CA SER A 37 12.12 -1.62 -1.35
C SER A 37 11.30 -1.05 -2.50
N PHE A 38 10.54 0.01 -2.25
CA PHE A 38 9.77 0.70 -3.27
C PHE A 38 9.71 2.22 -3.00
N PRO A 39 9.72 3.09 -4.03
CA PRO A 39 9.54 4.53 -3.87
C PRO A 39 8.08 4.89 -3.51
N LEU A 40 7.66 4.58 -2.28
CA LEU A 40 6.28 4.72 -1.77
C LEU A 40 5.65 6.11 -1.99
N LYS A 41 6.47 7.17 -2.04
CA LYS A 41 6.07 8.54 -2.43
C LYS A 41 5.34 8.61 -3.76
N ARG A 42 5.55 7.66 -4.68
CA ARG A 42 4.81 7.58 -5.93
C ARG A 42 3.31 7.39 -5.67
N PHE A 43 2.94 6.57 -4.68
CA PHE A 43 1.56 6.31 -4.28
C PHE A 43 0.99 7.32 -3.30
N MET A 44 1.71 7.64 -2.23
CA MET A 44 1.22 8.49 -1.14
C MET A 44 2.33 9.34 -0.55
N VAL A 45 2.00 10.59 -0.20
CA VAL A 45 2.96 11.55 0.35
C VAL A 45 2.97 11.58 1.89
N ASN A 46 1.90 11.10 2.53
CA ASN A 46 1.74 11.17 3.98
C ASN A 46 1.86 9.79 4.63
N PHE A 47 3.10 9.36 4.90
CA PHE A 47 3.42 8.15 5.66
C PHE A 47 4.48 8.40 6.73
N GLN A 48 4.70 9.67 7.10
CA GLN A 48 5.72 10.07 8.06
C GLN A 48 5.53 9.42 9.44
N THR A 49 4.29 9.26 9.89
CA THR A 49 3.98 8.56 11.15
C THR A 49 4.40 7.08 11.15
N HIS A 50 4.56 6.46 9.98
CA HIS A 50 5.11 5.11 9.85
C HIS A 50 6.65 5.11 9.85
N LEU A 51 7.28 6.16 9.33
CA LEU A 51 8.72 6.38 9.46
C LEU A 51 9.10 6.64 10.92
N ASP A 52 8.46 7.62 11.56
CA ASP A 52 8.73 8.02 12.96
C ASP A 52 8.45 6.86 13.93
N GLY A 53 7.44 6.04 13.62
CA GLY A 53 7.10 4.85 14.39
C GLY A 53 7.97 3.63 14.09
N GLY A 54 9.03 3.75 13.27
CA GLY A 54 9.94 2.66 12.96
C GLY A 54 9.33 1.48 12.19
N ARG A 55 8.18 1.70 11.53
CA ARG A 55 7.46 0.67 10.74
C ARG A 55 7.98 0.63 9.30
N ILE A 56 8.38 1.78 8.79
CA ILE A 56 8.99 1.92 7.47
C ILE A 56 10.37 2.52 7.69
N GLU A 57 11.34 2.09 6.90
CA GLU A 57 12.66 2.71 6.85
C GLU A 57 13.02 3.08 5.41
N SER A 58 13.84 4.12 5.26
CA SER A 58 14.38 4.55 3.98
C SER A 58 15.62 3.74 3.59
N GLY A 59 15.77 3.45 2.31
CA GLY A 59 16.95 2.84 1.72
C GLY A 59 17.26 3.45 0.33
N PRO A 60 18.33 2.97 -0.33
CA PRO A 60 18.75 3.48 -1.64
C PRO A 60 17.65 3.43 -2.71
N ASP A 61 16.83 2.38 -2.69
CA ASP A 61 15.77 2.13 -3.68
C ASP A 61 14.38 2.61 -3.22
N GLY A 62 14.32 3.44 -2.18
CA GLY A 62 13.07 4.01 -1.65
C GLY A 62 12.82 3.60 -0.21
N TYR A 63 11.72 2.88 0.03
CA TYR A 63 11.22 2.55 1.36
C TYR A 63 10.94 1.07 1.47
N ARG A 64 11.23 0.47 2.64
CA ARG A 64 10.88 -0.92 2.94
C ARG A 64 10.24 -1.03 4.32
N LEU A 65 9.51 -2.12 4.54
CA LEU A 65 9.00 -2.45 5.86
C LEU A 65 10.14 -2.92 6.75
N THR A 66 10.16 -2.46 7.99
CA THR A 66 10.93 -3.10 9.06
C THR A 66 10.19 -4.35 9.53
N ARG A 67 10.83 -5.16 10.39
CA ARG A 67 10.13 -6.26 11.07
C ARG A 67 8.89 -5.77 11.84
N ILE A 68 9.00 -4.67 12.57
CA ILE A 68 7.90 -4.04 13.32
C ILE A 68 6.80 -3.60 12.36
N GLY A 69 7.16 -3.02 11.20
CA GLY A 69 6.21 -2.66 10.17
C GLY A 69 5.45 -3.84 9.60
N HIS A 70 6.16 -4.93 9.32
CA HIS A 70 5.55 -6.19 8.87
C HIS A 70 4.49 -6.68 9.86
N GLU A 71 4.84 -6.81 11.13
CA GLU A 71 3.93 -7.25 12.19
C GLU A 71 2.74 -6.28 12.32
N TYR A 72 2.99 -4.98 12.27
CA TYR A 72 1.96 -3.94 12.37
C TYR A 72 0.94 -4.00 11.22
N PHE A 73 1.40 -4.07 9.97
CA PHE A 73 0.50 -4.08 8.81
C PHE A 73 -0.19 -5.43 8.62
N GLN A 74 0.48 -6.56 8.92
CA GLN A 74 -0.16 -7.87 8.96
C GLN A 74 -1.26 -7.92 10.03
N GLY A 75 -1.02 -7.27 11.17
CA GLY A 75 -1.98 -7.19 12.27
C GLY A 75 -3.33 -6.59 11.90
N ARG A 76 -3.42 -5.83 10.80
CA ARG A 76 -4.69 -5.29 10.28
C ARG A 76 -5.62 -6.34 9.72
N TYR A 77 -5.16 -7.56 9.42
CA TYR A 77 -6.02 -8.64 8.96
C TYR A 77 -6.73 -9.37 10.09
N HIS A 78 -6.31 -9.16 11.35
CA HIS A 78 -6.97 -9.77 12.51
C HIS A 78 -8.31 -9.09 12.85
N ALA A 79 -9.24 -9.86 13.40
CA ALA A 79 -10.62 -9.43 13.66
C ALA A 79 -10.70 -8.32 14.72
N GLU A 80 -9.81 -8.36 15.69
CA GLU A 80 -9.68 -7.44 16.81
C GLU A 80 -8.98 -6.12 16.44
N SER A 81 -8.46 -6.00 15.21
CA SER A 81 -7.72 -4.81 14.82
C SER A 81 -8.65 -3.59 14.73
N PRO A 82 -8.35 -2.47 15.39
CA PRO A 82 -9.10 -1.23 15.20
C PRO A 82 -8.94 -0.68 13.77
N GLN A 83 -7.90 -1.14 13.06
CA GLN A 83 -7.63 -0.80 11.66
C GLN A 83 -7.90 -2.00 10.72
N ARG A 84 -8.91 -2.81 11.06
CA ARG A 84 -9.22 -4.04 10.32
C ARG A 84 -9.44 -3.80 8.83
N VAL A 85 -8.83 -4.65 8.01
CA VAL A 85 -9.03 -4.74 6.56
C VAL A 85 -9.45 -6.15 6.16
N GLU A 86 -10.31 -6.26 5.14
CA GLU A 86 -10.72 -7.56 4.59
C GLU A 86 -9.83 -7.97 3.43
N ARG A 87 -9.42 -9.24 3.40
CA ARG A 87 -8.62 -9.80 2.28
C ARG A 87 -9.28 -9.58 0.92
N ALA A 88 -10.59 -9.77 0.82
CA ALA A 88 -11.35 -9.55 -0.42
C ALA A 88 -11.30 -8.09 -0.88
N ALA A 89 -11.44 -7.13 0.05
CA ALA A 89 -11.35 -5.71 -0.26
C ALA A 89 -9.94 -5.31 -0.70
N VAL A 90 -8.90 -5.88 -0.08
CA VAL A 90 -7.52 -5.65 -0.51
C VAL A 90 -7.27 -6.26 -1.88
N GLN A 91 -7.79 -7.45 -2.19
CA GLN A 91 -7.67 -8.03 -3.54
C GLN A 91 -8.34 -7.16 -4.61
N GLN A 92 -9.54 -6.65 -4.34
CA GLN A 92 -10.21 -5.72 -5.25
C GLN A 92 -9.38 -4.44 -5.46
N MET A 93 -8.79 -3.92 -4.39
CA MET A 93 -7.93 -2.73 -4.46
C MET A 93 -6.64 -3.01 -5.26
N ILE A 94 -6.03 -4.20 -5.13
CA ILE A 94 -4.88 -4.62 -5.95
C ILE A 94 -5.26 -4.66 -7.42
N ILE A 95 -6.44 -5.21 -7.76
CA ILE A 95 -6.94 -5.21 -9.14
C ILE A 95 -7.03 -3.78 -9.66
N SER A 96 -7.63 -2.87 -8.88
CA SER A 96 -7.73 -1.45 -9.27
C SER A 96 -6.38 -0.75 -9.41
N ILE A 97 -5.42 -1.02 -8.52
CA ILE A 97 -4.06 -0.50 -8.66
C ILE A 97 -3.37 -1.02 -9.93
N ARG A 98 -3.66 -2.25 -10.38
CA ARG A 98 -3.05 -2.83 -11.59
C ARG A 98 -3.76 -2.42 -12.87
N SER A 99 -5.05 -2.15 -12.83
CA SER A 99 -5.86 -1.85 -14.03
C SER A 99 -6.16 -0.37 -14.22
N GLY A 100 -6.06 0.43 -13.16
CA GLY A 100 -6.56 1.81 -13.17
C GLY A 100 -8.09 1.90 -13.18
N VAL A 101 -8.80 0.81 -12.86
CA VAL A 101 -10.27 0.75 -12.89
C VAL A 101 -10.81 0.46 -11.48
N GLY A 102 -11.76 1.27 -11.04
CA GLY A 102 -12.45 1.09 -9.76
C GLY A 102 -13.12 2.38 -9.31
N GLU A 103 -13.61 2.41 -8.08
CA GLU A 103 -14.15 3.62 -7.48
C GLU A 103 -13.05 4.69 -7.34
N GLY A 104 -13.37 5.93 -7.69
CA GLY A 104 -12.45 7.08 -7.66
C GLY A 104 -11.67 7.27 -8.95
N GLU A 105 -10.91 8.37 -9.01
CA GLU A 105 -10.04 8.68 -10.15
C GLU A 105 -8.67 8.01 -9.98
N TRP A 106 -8.25 7.26 -10.99
CA TRP A 106 -7.00 6.51 -10.99
C TRP A 106 -6.01 7.09 -11.99
N ILE A 107 -4.80 7.37 -11.53
CA ILE A 107 -3.73 8.00 -12.31
C ILE A 107 -2.57 7.01 -12.41
N ALA A 108 -2.07 6.79 -13.63
CA ALA A 108 -0.88 5.96 -13.85
C ALA A 108 0.32 6.51 -13.07
N LEU A 109 1.08 5.62 -12.42
CA LEU A 109 2.34 5.98 -11.81
C LEU A 109 3.36 6.34 -12.89
N PRO A 110 4.15 7.41 -12.67
CA PRO A 110 5.31 7.73 -13.49
C PRO A 110 6.49 6.79 -13.23
#